data_AF-A0A552WLP2-F1
#
_entry.id   AF-A0A552WLP2-F1
#
_cell.length_a   1.000
_cell.length_b   1.000
_cell.length_c   1.000
_cell.angle_alpha   90.00
_cell.angle_beta   90.00
_cell.angle_gamma   90.00
#
_symmetry.space_group_name_H-M   'P 1'
#
loop_
_entity.id
_entity.type
_entity.pdbx_description
1 polymer ?
#
loop_
_entity_poly.entity_id
_entity_poly.type
_entity_poly.pdbx_seq_one_letter_code
_entity_poly.pdbx_strand_id
1 'polypeptide(L)'
;MPSTPLTQPLSRRAGRHLWVLLVVVATVTALLTAVLQPVLAGAATAAPAGALTSGTPRGAVVDPDRNAVELGMRFVPKVAGTVTGVRVFKASGERLATPASGTLWDRRGHALATAKFDRTGGTGWRSVEFTTPVTLRAGETYTVSVFAPDGRYAVTENGFAAAKTTEFLTAPGGSNGVYTYGRRSAFPTKTYESSNYWVDVLFVPAASGPIKTPAPEPTPVPEPEPTSGPAPQPTPAPEPEPTTDPAPQPTPAPEP
;
A
#
# COMPACT_ATOMS: atom_id res chain seq x y z
N MET A 1 35.75 -43.72 85.56
CA MET A 1 34.31 -44.05 85.77
C MET A 1 33.85 -43.28 86.99
N PRO A 2 32.82 -42.42 86.90
CA PRO A 2 31.42 -42.83 86.74
C PRO A 2 30.75 -42.16 85.52
N SER A 3 29.87 -42.83 84.78
CA SER A 3 28.43 -43.05 85.04
C SER A 3 27.56 -41.81 84.76
N THR A 4 26.86 -41.87 83.63
CA THR A 4 25.61 -41.18 83.24
C THR A 4 24.65 -40.99 84.42
N PRO A 5 23.75 -39.97 84.43
CA PRO A 5 22.50 -40.10 83.67
C PRO A 5 21.80 -38.80 83.19
N LEU A 6 20.81 -39.05 82.33
CA LEU A 6 19.77 -38.17 81.78
C LEU A 6 18.94 -37.43 82.84
N THR A 7 18.49 -36.20 82.55
CA THR A 7 17.19 -35.70 83.04
C THR A 7 16.62 -34.59 82.13
N GLN A 8 15.38 -34.80 81.65
CA GLN A 8 14.45 -33.85 81.02
C GLN A 8 13.93 -32.78 82.05
N PRO A 9 12.92 -31.90 81.82
CA PRO A 9 12.28 -31.29 80.63
C PRO A 9 11.98 -29.75 80.76
N LEU A 10 11.27 -29.20 79.76
CA LEU A 10 10.28 -28.08 79.77
C LEU A 10 10.76 -26.62 79.98
N SER A 11 10.50 -25.78 78.95
CA SER A 11 9.70 -24.56 79.16
C SER A 11 8.96 -24.12 77.90
N ARG A 12 7.63 -24.06 78.03
CA ARG A 12 6.68 -23.43 77.11
C ARG A 12 6.92 -21.92 77.02
N ARG A 13 6.77 -21.32 75.84
CA ARG A 13 5.78 -20.26 75.50
C ARG A 13 6.27 -19.35 74.38
N ALA A 14 5.28 -18.94 73.58
CA ALA A 14 5.23 -17.75 72.74
C ALA A 14 6.14 -17.79 71.48
N GLY A 15 5.64 -18.07 70.27
CA GLY A 15 4.29 -17.79 69.79
C GLY A 15 3.98 -16.30 69.93
N ARG A 16 4.58 -15.47 69.04
CA ARG A 16 4.07 -14.15 68.57
C ARG A 16 5.11 -13.24 67.91
N HIS A 17 6.37 -13.64 67.76
CA HIS A 17 7.38 -12.79 67.11
C HIS A 17 7.89 -13.31 65.75
N LEU A 18 7.50 -14.52 65.34
CA LEU A 18 7.87 -15.10 64.03
C LEU A 18 6.79 -14.96 62.95
N TRP A 19 5.76 -14.13 63.17
CA TRP A 19 4.76 -13.79 62.15
C TRP A 19 4.77 -12.32 61.73
N VAL A 20 5.47 -11.43 62.46
CA VAL A 20 5.53 -10.00 62.13
C VAL A 20 6.70 -9.66 61.20
N LEU A 21 7.69 -10.55 61.06
CA LEU A 21 8.79 -10.40 60.09
C LEU A 21 8.52 -11.06 58.72
N LEU A 22 7.32 -11.60 58.51
CA LEU A 22 6.86 -12.13 57.22
C LEU A 22 5.71 -11.30 56.59
N VAL A 23 5.42 -10.12 57.13
CA VAL A 23 4.32 -9.25 56.64
C VAL A 23 4.79 -7.84 56.21
N VAL A 24 6.06 -7.45 56.39
CA VAL A 24 6.55 -6.10 56.01
C VAL A 24 7.34 -6.06 54.68
N VAL A 25 7.60 -7.19 54.02
CA VAL A 25 8.18 -7.21 52.64
C VAL A 25 7.08 -7.31 51.56
N ALA A 26 5.80 -7.19 51.93
CA ALA A 26 4.68 -7.38 51.01
C ALA A 26 4.08 -6.09 50.43
N THR A 27 4.53 -4.89 50.81
CA THR A 27 3.99 -3.63 50.29
C THR A 27 5.05 -2.54 50.24
N VAL A 28 5.74 -2.40 49.11
CA VAL A 28 6.24 -1.16 48.44
C VAL A 28 7.40 -1.56 47.50
N THR A 29 7.03 -2.19 46.38
CA THR A 29 7.51 -1.93 45.01
C THR A 29 6.61 -2.72 44.06
N ALA A 30 5.30 -2.56 44.22
CA ALA A 30 4.28 -2.93 43.23
C ALA A 30 3.88 -1.68 42.42
N LEU A 31 4.87 -0.85 42.08
CA LEU A 31 4.79 0.23 41.12
C LEU A 31 6.12 0.24 40.36
N LEU A 32 6.02 0.15 39.03
CA LEU A 32 7.11 0.22 38.04
C LEU A 32 7.74 -1.10 37.55
N THR A 33 6.92 -2.06 37.10
CA THR A 33 7.28 -2.93 35.97
C THR A 33 6.10 -3.06 35.01
N ALA A 34 5.57 -1.92 34.57
CA ALA A 34 4.85 -1.87 33.29
C ALA A 34 5.88 -1.48 32.23
N VAL A 35 5.73 -2.04 31.03
CA VAL A 35 6.49 -1.72 29.81
C VAL A 35 7.80 -2.51 29.63
N LEU A 36 7.67 -3.75 29.16
CA LEU A 36 8.15 -4.13 27.83
C LEU A 36 7.59 -5.51 27.44
N GLN A 37 6.28 -5.59 27.19
CA GLN A 37 5.83 -6.66 26.31
C GLN A 37 6.28 -6.25 24.90
N PRO A 38 7.08 -7.06 24.17
CA PRO A 38 7.08 -6.90 22.73
C PRO A 38 5.65 -7.22 22.29
N VAL A 39 4.91 -6.20 21.84
CA VAL A 39 3.76 -6.42 20.99
C VAL A 39 4.33 -6.99 19.69
N LEU A 40 4.61 -8.29 19.69
CA LEU A 40 4.53 -9.10 18.49
C LEU A 40 3.04 -9.19 18.18
N ALA A 41 2.44 -8.08 17.78
CA ALA A 41 1.30 -8.14 16.91
C ALA A 41 1.83 -8.83 15.67
N GLY A 42 1.69 -10.16 15.62
CA GLY A 42 1.71 -10.88 14.38
C GLY A 42 0.62 -10.22 13.55
N ALA A 43 1.01 -9.31 12.65
CA ALA A 43 0.11 -8.82 11.65
C ALA A 43 -0.34 -10.07 10.91
N ALA A 44 -1.57 -10.49 11.16
CA ALA A 44 -2.17 -11.55 10.37
C ALA A 44 -2.07 -11.07 8.92
N THR A 45 -1.19 -11.69 8.15
CA THR A 45 -1.07 -11.37 6.72
C THR A 45 -2.42 -11.68 6.12
N ALA A 46 -3.13 -10.64 5.68
CA ALA A 46 -4.39 -10.81 5.00
C ALA A 46 -4.17 -11.72 3.80
N ALA A 47 -5.05 -12.71 3.63
CA ALA A 47 -4.97 -13.60 2.47
C ALA A 47 -5.05 -12.76 1.18
N PRO A 48 -4.25 -13.09 0.13
CA PRO A 48 -4.26 -12.33 -1.09
C PRO A 48 -5.64 -12.39 -1.75
N ALA A 49 -6.16 -11.22 -2.12
CA ALA A 49 -7.40 -11.03 -2.85
C ALA A 49 -7.14 -10.95 -4.37
N GLY A 50 -8.13 -11.32 -5.16
CA GLY A 50 -8.16 -11.11 -6.61
C GLY A 50 -9.44 -10.39 -7.04
N ALA A 51 -9.55 -10.00 -8.31
CA ALA A 51 -10.77 -9.40 -8.84
C ALA A 51 -11.79 -10.47 -9.30
N LEU A 52 -11.36 -11.71 -9.48
CA LEU A 52 -12.17 -12.85 -9.89
C LEU A 52 -12.53 -13.75 -8.70
N THR A 53 -13.58 -14.55 -8.87
CA THR A 53 -13.92 -15.61 -7.90
C THR A 53 -12.81 -16.67 -7.82
N SER A 54 -12.60 -17.25 -6.63
CA SER A 54 -11.69 -18.38 -6.42
C SER A 54 -12.31 -19.74 -6.72
N GLY A 55 -13.62 -19.80 -7.00
CA GLY A 55 -14.29 -21.04 -7.39
C GLY A 55 -13.88 -21.52 -8.78
N THR A 56 -14.29 -22.73 -9.14
CA THR A 56 -14.17 -23.21 -10.52
C THR A 56 -14.97 -22.31 -11.46
N PRO A 57 -14.36 -21.76 -12.51
CA PRO A 57 -15.05 -21.00 -13.55
C PRO A 57 -16.28 -21.72 -14.11
N ARG A 58 -17.43 -21.04 -14.08
CA ARG A 58 -18.62 -21.50 -14.80
C ARG A 58 -18.52 -21.07 -16.26
N GLY A 59 -18.70 -22.01 -17.19
CA GLY A 59 -18.69 -21.73 -18.63
C GLY A 59 -17.31 -21.42 -19.20
N ALA A 60 -16.22 -21.71 -18.48
CA ALA A 60 -14.89 -21.68 -19.08
C ALA A 60 -14.70 -22.89 -19.99
N VAL A 61 -14.22 -22.64 -21.20
CA VAL A 61 -13.81 -23.66 -22.16
C VAL A 61 -12.32 -23.54 -22.43
N VAL A 62 -11.71 -24.60 -22.97
CA VAL A 62 -10.34 -24.53 -23.48
C VAL A 62 -10.40 -24.09 -24.93
N ASP A 63 -9.80 -22.95 -25.23
CA ASP A 63 -9.62 -22.51 -26.61
C ASP A 63 -8.74 -23.51 -27.38
N PRO A 64 -9.14 -23.95 -28.60
CA PRO A 64 -8.35 -24.91 -29.38
C PRO A 64 -7.05 -24.34 -29.96
N ASP A 65 -6.83 -23.02 -29.91
CA ASP A 65 -5.63 -22.36 -30.41
C ASP A 65 -4.36 -22.95 -29.79
N ARG A 66 -3.33 -23.10 -30.62
CA ARG A 66 -2.02 -23.68 -30.26
C ARG A 66 -0.88 -22.69 -30.42
N ASN A 67 -1.17 -21.46 -30.83
CA ASN A 67 -0.17 -20.43 -30.99
C ASN A 67 0.27 -19.88 -29.63
N ALA A 68 1.56 -19.56 -29.55
CA ALA A 68 2.12 -18.89 -28.38
C ALA A 68 1.47 -17.52 -28.18
N VAL A 69 0.93 -17.28 -26.98
CA VAL A 69 0.10 -16.12 -26.68
C VAL A 69 0.32 -15.64 -25.24
N GLU A 70 0.37 -14.32 -25.04
CA GLU A 70 0.24 -13.69 -23.73
C GLU A 70 -1.23 -13.32 -23.52
N LEU A 71 -1.80 -13.66 -22.36
CA LEU A 71 -3.22 -13.45 -22.04
C LEU A 71 -3.35 -12.85 -20.65
N GLY A 72 -4.29 -11.95 -20.43
CA GLY A 72 -4.41 -11.28 -19.14
C GLY A 72 -5.67 -10.46 -18.96
N MET A 73 -5.67 -9.69 -17.88
CA MET A 73 -6.69 -8.69 -17.60
C MET A 73 -6.08 -7.40 -17.07
N ARG A 74 -6.77 -6.30 -17.36
CA ARG A 74 -6.54 -5.01 -16.72
C ARG A 74 -7.30 -4.95 -15.40
N PHE A 75 -6.71 -4.30 -14.42
CA PHE A 75 -7.34 -4.06 -13.12
C PHE A 75 -6.87 -2.74 -12.51
N VAL A 76 -7.68 -2.23 -11.57
CA VAL A 76 -7.46 -0.98 -10.84
C VAL A 76 -7.61 -1.27 -9.34
N PRO A 77 -6.56 -1.11 -8.53
CA PRO A 77 -6.68 -1.14 -7.08
C PRO A 77 -7.53 0.02 -6.58
N LYS A 78 -8.48 -0.24 -5.70
CA LYS A 78 -9.28 0.78 -5.00
C LYS A 78 -8.55 1.37 -3.80
N VAL A 79 -7.62 0.60 -3.25
CA VAL A 79 -6.73 0.97 -2.15
C VAL A 79 -5.28 0.70 -2.55
N ALA A 80 -4.33 1.37 -1.90
CA ALA A 80 -2.93 0.99 -2.04
C ALA A 80 -2.71 -0.41 -1.47
N GLY A 81 -1.72 -1.12 -2.00
CA GLY A 81 -1.39 -2.46 -1.54
C GLY A 81 -0.26 -3.06 -2.33
N THR A 82 -0.05 -4.36 -2.17
CA THR A 82 1.08 -5.07 -2.75
C THR A 82 0.59 -6.26 -3.55
N VAL A 83 1.03 -6.40 -4.79
CA VAL A 83 0.85 -7.64 -5.55
C VAL A 83 2.01 -8.58 -5.23
N THR A 84 1.68 -9.75 -4.71
CA THR A 84 2.63 -10.79 -4.34
C THR A 84 2.79 -11.85 -5.42
N GLY A 85 1.90 -11.90 -6.42
CA GLY A 85 1.98 -12.87 -7.49
C GLY A 85 0.82 -12.83 -8.47
N VAL A 86 0.75 -13.88 -9.30
CA VAL A 86 -0.26 -14.09 -10.33
C VAL A 86 -0.92 -15.44 -10.10
N ARG A 87 -2.21 -15.53 -10.38
CA ARG A 87 -2.93 -16.80 -10.52
C ARG A 87 -3.62 -16.92 -11.86
N VAL A 88 -3.74 -18.13 -12.37
CA VAL A 88 -4.54 -18.45 -13.55
C VAL A 88 -5.29 -19.75 -13.34
N PHE A 89 -6.52 -19.84 -13.87
CA PHE A 89 -7.23 -21.10 -13.90
C PHE A 89 -6.76 -21.96 -15.06
N LYS A 90 -6.23 -23.14 -14.75
CA LYS A 90 -5.86 -24.17 -15.72
C LYS A 90 -7.04 -25.10 -15.94
N ALA A 91 -7.59 -25.12 -17.15
CA ALA A 91 -8.69 -26.01 -17.52
C ALA A 91 -8.19 -27.41 -17.97
N SER A 92 -9.10 -28.39 -17.94
CA SER A 92 -8.79 -29.76 -18.37
C SER A 92 -8.48 -29.79 -19.87
N GLY A 93 -7.32 -30.31 -20.25
CA GLY A 93 -6.89 -30.43 -21.65
C GLY A 93 -5.85 -29.39 -22.09
N GLU A 94 -5.52 -28.43 -21.22
CA GLU A 94 -4.36 -27.56 -21.43
C GLU A 94 -3.03 -28.33 -21.31
N ARG A 95 -2.00 -27.87 -22.02
CA ARG A 95 -0.67 -28.50 -22.01
C ARG A 95 0.06 -28.26 -20.69
N LEU A 96 0.99 -29.15 -20.33
CA LEU A 96 1.76 -29.05 -19.08
C LEU A 96 2.59 -27.76 -18.96
N ALA A 97 2.99 -27.17 -20.09
CA ALA A 97 3.77 -25.94 -20.13
C ALA A 97 2.93 -24.65 -20.20
N THR A 98 1.59 -24.76 -20.15
CA THR A 98 0.67 -23.60 -20.10
C THR A 98 0.12 -23.45 -18.67
N PRO A 99 0.25 -22.28 -18.03
CA PRO A 99 1.14 -21.17 -18.39
C PRO A 99 2.63 -21.50 -18.14
N ALA A 100 3.53 -20.73 -18.76
CA ALA A 100 4.98 -20.79 -18.51
C ALA A 100 5.48 -19.66 -17.59
N SER A 101 4.86 -18.49 -17.65
CA SER A 101 5.20 -17.34 -16.80
C SER A 101 4.00 -16.47 -16.54
N GLY A 102 4.05 -15.70 -15.45
CA GLY A 102 3.11 -14.61 -15.15
C GLY A 102 3.86 -13.28 -15.04
N THR A 103 3.26 -12.21 -15.53
CA THR A 103 3.86 -10.87 -15.52
C THR A 103 2.85 -9.83 -15.05
N LEU A 104 3.32 -8.92 -14.21
CA LEU A 104 2.61 -7.69 -13.83
C LEU A 104 3.21 -6.52 -14.60
N TRP A 105 2.36 -5.70 -15.20
CA TRP A 105 2.74 -4.56 -16.03
C TRP A 105 2.12 -3.27 -15.51
N ASP A 106 2.84 -2.16 -15.69
CA ASP A 106 2.25 -0.83 -15.61
C ASP A 106 1.37 -0.53 -16.83
N ARG A 107 0.65 0.61 -16.81
CA ARG A 107 -0.19 1.05 -17.93
C ARG A 107 0.57 1.35 -19.22
N ARG A 108 1.89 1.55 -19.15
CA ARG A 108 2.76 1.87 -20.30
C ARG A 108 3.37 0.62 -20.92
N GLY A 109 3.17 -0.54 -20.30
CA GLY A 109 3.70 -1.82 -20.77
C GLY A 109 5.08 -2.16 -20.22
N HIS A 110 5.56 -1.49 -19.18
CA HIS A 110 6.77 -1.91 -18.47
C HIS A 110 6.44 -3.06 -17.52
N ALA A 111 7.23 -4.14 -17.58
CA ALA A 111 7.12 -5.23 -16.63
C ALA A 111 7.61 -4.75 -15.26
N LEU A 112 6.74 -4.81 -14.26
CA LEU A 112 7.04 -4.50 -12.87
C LEU A 112 7.55 -5.72 -12.12
N ALA A 113 7.04 -6.91 -12.46
CA ALA A 113 7.51 -8.19 -11.95
C ALA A 113 7.14 -9.33 -12.91
N THR A 114 7.97 -10.37 -12.94
CA THR A 114 7.74 -11.60 -13.69
C THR A 114 8.10 -12.81 -12.83
N ALA A 115 7.33 -13.89 -12.94
CA ALA A 115 7.61 -15.17 -12.30
C ALA A 115 7.33 -16.34 -13.26
N LYS A 116 8.00 -17.48 -13.03
CA LYS A 116 7.85 -18.69 -13.84
C LYS A 116 6.92 -19.67 -13.16
N PHE A 117 6.00 -20.26 -13.92
CA PHE A 117 5.17 -21.35 -13.44
C PHE A 117 5.91 -22.68 -13.59
N ASP A 118 5.77 -23.54 -12.59
CA ASP A 118 6.17 -24.93 -12.72
C ASP A 118 5.27 -25.69 -13.69
N ARG A 119 5.86 -26.63 -14.43
CA ARG A 119 5.11 -27.50 -15.34
C ARG A 119 4.26 -28.47 -14.53
N THR A 120 2.97 -28.20 -14.46
CA THR A 120 2.04 -28.99 -13.66
C THR A 120 0.85 -29.45 -14.50
N GLY A 121 0.39 -30.67 -14.22
CA GLY A 121 -0.85 -31.20 -14.80
C GLY A 121 -2.08 -30.83 -14.00
N GLY A 122 -3.22 -31.37 -14.44
CA GLY A 122 -4.50 -31.26 -13.75
C GLY A 122 -5.23 -29.93 -13.98
N THR A 123 -6.44 -29.86 -13.42
CA THR A 123 -7.36 -28.72 -13.51
C THR A 123 -7.36 -27.95 -12.21
N GLY A 124 -7.53 -26.62 -12.28
CA GLY A 124 -7.72 -25.77 -11.12
C GLY A 124 -6.89 -24.50 -11.18
N TRP A 125 -7.04 -23.66 -10.15
CA TRP A 125 -6.21 -22.48 -9.99
C TRP A 125 -4.74 -22.88 -9.79
N ARG A 126 -3.87 -22.16 -10.49
CA ARG A 126 -2.41 -22.22 -10.38
C ARG A 126 -1.92 -20.84 -10.03
N SER A 127 -1.06 -20.76 -9.04
CA SER A 127 -0.51 -19.51 -8.54
C SER A 127 1.01 -19.55 -8.59
N VAL A 128 1.62 -18.40 -8.80
CA VAL A 128 3.06 -18.20 -8.66
C VAL A 128 3.31 -16.87 -7.97
N GLU A 129 4.24 -16.84 -7.04
CA GLU A 129 4.66 -15.63 -6.34
C GLU A 129 5.80 -14.93 -7.09
N PHE A 130 5.83 -13.60 -7.03
CA PHE A 130 6.96 -12.81 -7.47
C PHE A 130 8.07 -12.84 -6.42
N THR A 131 9.32 -12.94 -6.85
CA THR A 131 10.48 -12.88 -5.94
C THR A 131 10.53 -11.56 -5.16
N THR A 132 10.08 -10.47 -5.80
CA THR A 132 9.94 -9.17 -5.16
C THR A 132 8.49 -8.70 -5.33
N PRO A 133 7.70 -8.64 -4.25
CA PRO A 133 6.35 -8.10 -4.29
C PRO A 133 6.35 -6.63 -4.75
N VAL A 134 5.31 -6.22 -5.47
CA VAL A 134 5.22 -4.89 -6.09
C VAL A 134 4.14 -4.06 -5.41
N THR A 135 4.50 -2.91 -4.84
CA THR A 135 3.53 -1.96 -4.29
C THR A 135 2.82 -1.21 -5.41
N LEU A 136 1.49 -1.22 -5.37
CA LEU A 136 0.61 -0.53 -6.31
C LEU A 136 -0.08 0.65 -5.66
N ARG A 137 -0.36 1.66 -6.48
CA ARG A 137 -1.13 2.84 -6.09
C ARG A 137 -2.62 2.61 -6.37
N ALA A 138 -3.47 3.12 -5.49
CA ALA A 138 -4.90 3.17 -5.72
C ALA A 138 -5.22 4.02 -6.96
N GLY A 139 -6.23 3.62 -7.73
CA GLY A 139 -6.73 4.35 -8.90
C GLY A 139 -5.90 4.20 -10.17
N GLU A 140 -4.71 3.58 -10.10
CA GLU A 140 -3.90 3.32 -11.30
C GLU A 140 -4.32 2.02 -12.00
N THR A 141 -4.25 2.01 -13.33
CA THR A 141 -4.49 0.80 -14.13
C THR A 141 -3.21 0.00 -14.28
N TYR A 142 -3.30 -1.28 -13.96
CA TYR A 142 -2.25 -2.27 -14.16
C TYR A 142 -2.79 -3.41 -15.01
N THR A 143 -1.89 -4.21 -15.57
CA THR A 143 -2.23 -5.44 -16.30
C THR A 143 -1.54 -6.62 -15.65
N VAL A 144 -2.27 -7.69 -15.39
CA VAL A 144 -1.70 -8.99 -15.02
C VAL A 144 -1.91 -9.95 -16.18
N SER A 145 -0.88 -10.69 -16.56
CA SER A 145 -0.95 -11.62 -17.67
C SER A 145 -0.14 -12.90 -17.41
N VAL A 146 -0.42 -13.92 -18.21
CA VAL A 146 0.37 -15.14 -18.30
C VAL A 146 0.76 -15.43 -19.74
N PHE A 147 1.93 -16.04 -19.90
CA PHE A 147 2.40 -16.53 -21.19
C PHE A 147 2.04 -18.01 -21.36
N ALA A 148 1.30 -18.33 -22.42
CA ALA A 148 0.94 -19.67 -22.83
C ALA A 148 1.73 -20.05 -24.11
N PRO A 149 2.90 -20.69 -23.99
CA PRO A 149 3.77 -20.96 -25.14
C PRO A 149 3.18 -21.94 -26.16
N ASP A 150 2.25 -22.80 -25.72
CA ASP A 150 1.61 -23.83 -26.54
C ASP A 150 0.12 -23.51 -26.81
N GLY A 151 -0.30 -22.27 -26.59
CA GLY A 151 -1.70 -21.86 -26.59
C GLY A 151 -2.51 -22.65 -25.56
N ARG A 152 -3.76 -22.97 -25.93
CA ARG A 152 -4.73 -23.74 -25.14
C ARG A 152 -4.91 -23.18 -23.74
N TYR A 153 -5.76 -22.17 -23.65
CA TYR A 153 -6.03 -21.42 -22.43
C TYR A 153 -7.51 -21.50 -22.07
N ALA A 154 -7.81 -21.41 -20.78
CA ALA A 154 -9.17 -21.23 -20.30
C ALA A 154 -9.71 -19.86 -20.75
N VAL A 155 -10.91 -19.86 -21.32
CA VAL A 155 -11.59 -18.63 -21.74
C VAL A 155 -13.08 -18.70 -21.45
N THR A 156 -13.63 -17.55 -21.07
CA THR A 156 -15.07 -17.28 -21.12
C THR A 156 -15.27 -15.98 -21.88
N GLU A 157 -15.71 -16.09 -23.14
CA GLU A 157 -16.09 -14.93 -23.95
C GLU A 157 -17.19 -14.13 -23.24
N ASN A 158 -17.21 -12.82 -23.47
CA ASN A 158 -18.10 -11.88 -22.79
C ASN A 158 -17.96 -11.87 -21.25
N GLY A 159 -16.91 -12.50 -20.71
CA GLY A 159 -16.67 -12.59 -19.27
C GLY A 159 -16.49 -11.24 -18.57
N PHE A 160 -16.07 -10.20 -19.30
CA PHE A 160 -15.99 -8.81 -18.90
C PHE A 160 -17.00 -7.91 -19.62
N ALA A 161 -18.13 -8.43 -20.11
CA ALA A 161 -19.22 -7.58 -20.62
C ALA A 161 -19.64 -6.51 -19.59
N ALA A 162 -19.56 -6.84 -18.31
CA ALA A 162 -19.62 -5.90 -17.19
C ALA A 162 -18.33 -5.93 -16.37
N ALA A 163 -18.05 -4.82 -15.67
CA ALA A 163 -16.94 -4.74 -14.74
C ALA A 163 -17.09 -5.76 -13.60
N LYS A 164 -15.98 -6.33 -13.13
CA LYS A 164 -15.94 -7.16 -11.93
C LYS A 164 -15.31 -6.35 -10.82
N THR A 165 -15.97 -6.26 -9.68
CA THR A 165 -15.53 -5.42 -8.57
C THR A 165 -15.55 -6.21 -7.26
N THR A 166 -14.52 -6.03 -6.46
CA THR A 166 -14.42 -6.53 -5.08
C THR A 166 -14.24 -5.34 -4.15
N GLU A 167 -14.03 -5.57 -2.85
CA GLU A 167 -13.70 -4.49 -1.90
C GLU A 167 -12.43 -3.73 -2.33
N PHE A 168 -11.42 -4.44 -2.85
CA PHE A 168 -10.09 -3.88 -3.08
C PHE A 168 -9.74 -3.63 -4.54
N LEU A 169 -10.41 -4.29 -5.49
CA LEU A 169 -10.03 -4.26 -6.90
C LEU A 169 -11.24 -4.04 -7.81
N THR A 170 -11.00 -3.40 -8.95
CA THR A 170 -11.93 -3.37 -10.08
C THR A 170 -11.21 -3.88 -11.32
N ALA A 171 -11.74 -4.92 -11.96
CA ALA A 171 -11.43 -5.24 -13.35
C ALA A 171 -12.47 -4.54 -14.25
N PRO A 172 -12.07 -3.56 -15.08
CA PRO A 172 -13.00 -2.84 -15.95
C PRO A 172 -13.77 -3.78 -16.88
N GLY A 173 -15.00 -3.40 -17.25
CA GLY A 173 -15.79 -4.09 -18.27
C GLY A 173 -15.45 -3.60 -19.68
N GLY A 174 -16.13 -4.17 -20.69
CA GLY A 174 -15.93 -3.85 -22.10
C GLY A 174 -14.61 -4.40 -22.62
N SER A 175 -13.72 -3.54 -23.11
CA SER A 175 -12.42 -3.92 -23.71
C SER A 175 -11.38 -4.37 -22.67
N ASN A 176 -11.77 -5.29 -21.79
CA ASN A 176 -10.91 -6.06 -20.91
C ASN A 176 -10.87 -7.52 -21.38
N GLY A 177 -9.94 -8.30 -20.84
CA GLY A 177 -9.48 -9.49 -21.55
C GLY A 177 -8.49 -9.09 -22.61
N VAL A 178 -7.23 -9.07 -22.23
CA VAL A 178 -6.16 -8.62 -23.11
C VAL A 178 -5.32 -9.77 -23.58
N TYR A 179 -4.84 -9.70 -24.82
CA TYR A 179 -3.92 -10.67 -25.34
C TYR A 179 -2.90 -10.06 -26.32
N THR A 180 -1.83 -10.79 -26.58
CA THR A 180 -0.99 -10.59 -27.77
C THR A 180 -0.33 -11.90 -28.17
N TYR A 181 -0.24 -12.15 -29.47
CA TYR A 181 0.49 -13.31 -29.98
C TYR A 181 1.97 -13.03 -30.08
N GLY A 182 2.79 -14.04 -29.80
CA GLY A 182 4.24 -13.92 -29.90
C GLY A 182 4.95 -15.14 -29.34
N ARG A 183 6.16 -15.42 -29.82
CA ARG A 183 6.98 -16.54 -29.33
C ARG A 183 7.58 -16.30 -27.94
N ARG A 184 7.41 -15.09 -27.39
CA ARG A 184 7.92 -14.65 -26.09
C ARG A 184 6.83 -13.80 -25.42
N SER A 185 6.88 -13.72 -24.09
CA SER A 185 6.03 -12.84 -23.30
C SER A 185 6.22 -11.38 -23.74
N ALA A 186 5.11 -10.66 -23.93
CA ALA A 186 5.08 -9.27 -24.36
C ALA A 186 3.81 -8.60 -23.82
N PHE A 187 3.85 -7.27 -23.63
CA PHE A 187 2.70 -6.55 -23.10
C PHE A 187 1.45 -6.73 -23.98
N PRO A 188 0.32 -7.26 -23.43
CA PRO A 188 -0.86 -7.55 -24.22
C PRO A 188 -1.71 -6.29 -24.46
N THR A 189 -1.90 -5.94 -25.74
CA THR A 189 -2.63 -4.73 -26.16
C THR A 189 -3.93 -5.01 -26.89
N LYS A 190 -4.11 -6.22 -27.44
CA LYS A 190 -5.31 -6.60 -28.18
C LYS A 190 -6.40 -7.09 -27.23
N THR A 191 -7.65 -7.07 -27.69
CA THR A 191 -8.81 -7.57 -26.96
C THR A 191 -9.70 -8.37 -27.91
N TYR A 192 -10.45 -9.34 -27.38
CA TYR A 192 -11.44 -10.10 -28.14
C TYR A 192 -12.67 -10.33 -27.26
N GLU A 193 -13.84 -9.90 -27.74
CA GLU A 193 -15.16 -10.15 -27.12
C GLU A 193 -15.24 -9.99 -25.59
N SER A 194 -14.58 -8.98 -25.02
CA SER A 194 -14.57 -8.78 -23.56
C SER A 194 -14.19 -10.05 -22.77
N SER A 195 -13.28 -10.87 -23.31
CA SER A 195 -13.03 -12.24 -22.84
C SER A 195 -12.41 -12.28 -21.44
N ASN A 196 -12.84 -13.21 -20.60
CA ASN A 196 -12.12 -13.52 -19.36
C ASN A 196 -11.21 -14.73 -19.58
N TYR A 197 -9.89 -14.50 -19.61
CA TYR A 197 -8.87 -15.56 -19.71
C TYR A 197 -8.51 -16.19 -18.36
N TRP A 198 -9.27 -15.88 -17.32
CA TRP A 198 -9.13 -16.42 -15.97
C TRP A 198 -7.74 -16.23 -15.35
N VAL A 199 -7.09 -15.11 -15.71
CA VAL A 199 -5.86 -14.62 -15.09
C VAL A 199 -6.23 -13.55 -14.06
N ASP A 200 -5.61 -13.60 -12.89
CA ASP A 200 -5.91 -12.68 -11.79
C ASP A 200 -4.65 -12.41 -10.93
N VAL A 201 -4.69 -11.36 -10.14
CA VAL A 201 -3.63 -11.00 -9.20
C VAL A 201 -3.77 -11.68 -7.86
N LEU A 202 -2.64 -11.82 -7.16
CA LEU A 202 -2.58 -12.05 -5.71
C LEU A 202 -2.27 -10.71 -5.05
N PHE A 203 -3.30 -9.96 -4.65
CA PHE A 203 -3.18 -8.60 -4.10
C PHE A 203 -3.44 -8.59 -2.59
N VAL A 204 -2.52 -8.02 -1.83
CA VAL A 204 -2.65 -7.79 -0.40
C VAL A 204 -2.89 -6.30 -0.19
N PRO A 205 -4.10 -5.87 0.23
CA PRO A 205 -4.34 -4.45 0.53
C PRO A 205 -3.43 -4.00 1.67
N ALA A 206 -2.91 -2.77 1.58
CA ALA A 206 -2.18 -2.20 2.70
C ALA A 206 -3.16 -2.07 3.88
N ALA A 207 -2.77 -2.55 5.05
CA ALA A 207 -3.56 -2.30 6.25
C ALA A 207 -3.70 -0.79 6.41
N SER A 208 -4.93 -0.32 6.57
CA SER A 208 -5.17 1.02 7.11
C SER A 208 -4.54 1.04 8.49
N GLY A 209 -3.32 1.58 8.61
CA GLY A 209 -2.77 1.90 9.92
C GLY A 209 -3.75 2.81 10.65
N PRO A 210 -3.72 2.87 12.00
CA PRO A 210 -4.42 3.94 12.69
C PRO A 210 -3.99 5.24 12.02
N ILE A 211 -4.95 6.03 11.55
CA ILE A 211 -4.71 7.40 11.13
C ILE A 211 -3.96 8.00 12.32
N LYS A 212 -2.65 8.28 12.15
CA LYS A 212 -2.02 9.22 13.06
C LYS A 212 -2.79 10.49 12.79
N THR A 213 -3.74 10.80 13.67
CA THR A 213 -4.29 12.15 13.75
C THR A 213 -3.06 13.04 13.65
N PRO A 214 -2.95 13.91 12.62
CA PRO A 214 -1.86 14.86 12.57
C PRO A 214 -1.81 15.47 13.96
N ALA A 215 -0.67 15.39 14.63
CA ALA A 215 -0.50 16.10 15.88
C ALA A 215 -1.00 17.53 15.60
N PRO A 216 -1.90 18.09 16.43
CA PRO A 216 -2.40 19.43 16.18
C PRO A 216 -1.18 20.29 15.91
N GLU A 217 -1.18 20.94 14.74
CA GLU A 217 -0.14 21.89 14.38
C GLU A 217 0.02 22.81 15.59
N PRO A 218 1.24 22.98 16.14
CA PRO A 218 1.43 23.83 17.29
C PRO A 218 0.83 25.18 16.94
N THR A 219 -0.15 25.63 17.74
CA THR A 219 -0.74 26.96 17.57
C THR A 219 0.43 27.94 17.42
N PRO A 220 0.51 28.73 16.34
CA PRO A 220 1.58 29.69 16.19
C PRO A 220 1.58 30.56 17.45
N VAL A 221 2.72 30.57 18.15
CA VAL A 221 2.93 31.54 19.22
C VAL A 221 2.78 32.91 18.56
N PRO A 222 1.90 33.80 19.06
CA PRO A 222 1.78 35.13 18.48
C PRO A 222 3.16 35.78 18.50
N GLU A 223 3.66 36.13 17.31
CA GLU A 223 4.82 36.99 17.17
C GLU A 223 4.50 38.31 17.90
N PRO A 224 5.37 38.82 18.78
CA PRO A 224 5.10 40.08 19.47
C PRO A 224 4.88 41.19 18.44
N GLU A 225 3.74 41.87 18.52
CA GLU A 225 3.48 43.03 17.66
C GLU A 225 4.65 44.03 17.78
N PRO A 226 5.15 44.56 16.66
CA PRO A 226 6.18 45.59 16.71
C PRO A 226 5.65 46.77 17.50
N THR A 227 6.32 47.09 18.61
CA THR A 227 6.01 48.28 19.39
C THR A 227 6.22 49.48 18.48
N SER A 228 5.15 50.22 18.19
CA SER A 228 5.20 51.44 17.38
C SER A 228 6.19 52.41 18.02
N GLY A 229 7.33 52.62 17.35
CA GLY A 229 8.26 53.68 17.69
C GLY A 229 7.56 55.05 17.60
N PRO A 230 8.04 56.06 18.35
CA PRO A 230 7.41 57.37 18.37
C PRO A 230 7.31 57.97 16.97
N ALA A 231 6.13 58.51 16.66
CA ALA A 231 5.83 59.13 15.38
C ALA A 231 6.85 60.24 15.04
N PRO A 232 7.37 60.30 13.81
CA PRO A 232 8.24 61.39 13.39
C PRO A 232 7.48 62.71 13.47
N GLN A 233 8.08 63.69 14.14
CA GLN A 233 7.56 65.04 14.29
C GLN A 233 7.44 65.70 12.90
N PRO A 234 6.34 66.40 12.57
CA PRO A 234 6.17 67.02 11.27
C PRO A 234 7.27 68.06 11.02
N THR A 235 7.94 67.95 9.87
CA THR A 235 8.90 68.94 9.38
C THR A 235 8.13 70.21 8.99
N PRO A 236 8.55 71.41 9.42
CA PRO A 236 7.90 72.66 9.04
C PRO A 236 7.88 72.84 7.51
N ALA A 237 6.77 73.32 6.97
CA ALA A 237 6.62 73.64 5.56
C ALA A 237 7.59 74.78 5.17
N PRO A 238 8.20 74.75 3.97
CA PRO A 238 9.06 75.82 3.50
C PRO A 238 8.24 77.10 3.26
N GLU A 239 8.79 78.23 3.71
CA GLU A 239 8.28 79.59 3.51
C GLU A 239 8.30 79.94 2.01
N PRO A 240 7.26 80.58 1.45
CA PRO A 240 7.20 80.85 0.01
C PRO A 240 8.26 81.87 -0.43
N GLU A 241 9.03 81.51 -1.46
CA GLU A 241 10.00 82.41 -2.09
C GLU A 241 9.30 83.57 -2.81
N PRO A 242 9.86 84.80 -2.78
CA PRO A 242 9.29 85.96 -3.45
C PRO A 242 9.42 85.84 -4.98
N THR A 243 8.30 85.96 -5.67
CA THR A 243 8.22 85.96 -7.13
C THR A 243 8.87 87.23 -7.70
N THR A 244 9.96 87.07 -8.47
CA THR A 244 10.54 88.18 -9.24
C THR A 244 9.79 88.36 -10.56
N ASP A 245 9.45 89.61 -10.85
CA ASP A 245 8.75 90.09 -12.05
C ASP A 245 9.52 89.76 -13.35
N PRO A 246 8.89 89.35 -14.46
CA PRO A 246 9.61 88.99 -15.69
C PRO A 246 10.06 90.25 -16.46
N ALA A 247 11.33 90.27 -16.87
CA ALA A 247 11.87 91.28 -17.77
C ALA A 247 11.30 91.14 -19.20
N PRO A 248 11.09 92.25 -19.94
CA PRO A 248 10.49 92.22 -21.27
C PRO A 248 11.41 91.61 -22.34
N GLN A 249 10.82 90.78 -23.20
CA GLN A 249 11.47 90.01 -24.26
C GLN A 249 11.66 90.87 -25.54
N PRO A 250 12.84 90.89 -26.18
CA PRO A 250 13.05 91.64 -27.43
C PRO A 250 12.45 90.93 -28.66
N THR A 251 11.93 91.76 -29.58
CA THR A 251 11.28 91.39 -30.85
C THR A 251 12.28 90.85 -31.89
N PRO A 252 12.01 89.72 -32.58
CA PRO A 252 12.84 89.29 -33.71
C PRO A 252 12.57 90.10 -34.98
N ALA A 253 13.64 90.40 -35.72
CA ALA A 253 13.63 91.04 -37.04
C ALA A 253 13.17 90.07 -38.16
N PRO A 254 12.63 90.57 -39.28
CA PRO A 254 12.22 89.74 -40.41
C PRO A 254 13.44 89.40 -41.30
N GLU A 255 13.50 88.15 -41.77
CA GLU A 255 14.48 87.68 -42.75
C GLU A 255 13.85 87.53 -44.16
N PRO A 256 14.67 87.57 -45.24
CA PRO A 256 14.32 88.02 -46.59
C PRO A 256 13.53 87.06 -47.48
#